data_AF-A0A2N8M730-F1
#
_entry.id   AF-A0A2N8M730-F1
#
_cell.length_a   1.000
_cell.length_b   1.000
_cell.length_c   1.000
_cell.angle_alpha   90.00
_cell.angle_beta   90.00
_cell.angle_gamma   90.00
#
_symmetry.space_group_name_H-M   'P 1'
#
loop_
_entity.id
_entity.type
_entity.pdbx_description
1 polymer ?
#
loop_
_entity_poly.entity_id
_entity_poly.type
_entity_poly.pdbx_seq_one_letter_code
_entity_poly.pdbx_strand_id
1 'polypeptide(L)'
;MEALKYAGAGGESLAQWKLAKIYANGDGVPRDDIKAYDYFSQIVANYDEDDPNRRDRAVVSSALVSLGNYNLNGIANSKVRPDPQRALQMFQFAATTFGDANAQYNLAQMHLDGAGVDKDGREAIRWLFLAADKGHLQAEALLGQTLFMGREDVRPRRALGLMWLTLAREAAIDSKKDKGIIDLYDKAVASANDGDRQDALAYLEDHLKRRN
;
A
#
# COMPACT_ATOMS: atom_id res chain seq x y z
N MET A 1 5.76 -29.65 -17.77
CA MET A 1 5.72 -29.49 -16.30
C MET A 1 6.92 -30.19 -15.67
N GLU A 2 8.15 -29.82 -16.04
CA GLU A 2 9.38 -30.49 -15.52
C GLU A 2 10.45 -29.52 -14.99
N ALA A 3 10.18 -28.21 -14.92
CA ALA A 3 11.15 -27.22 -14.44
C ALA A 3 11.25 -27.11 -12.91
N LEU A 4 10.42 -27.84 -12.15
CA LEU A 4 10.29 -27.67 -10.69
C LEU A 4 11.27 -28.51 -9.86
N LYS A 5 12.07 -29.41 -10.45
CA LYS A 5 12.94 -30.30 -9.67
C LYS A 5 14.22 -29.67 -9.11
N TYR A 6 14.54 -28.42 -9.45
CA TYR A 6 15.80 -27.75 -9.03
C TYR A 6 15.62 -26.34 -8.44
N ALA A 7 14.40 -25.88 -8.25
CA ALA A 7 14.15 -24.65 -7.52
C ALA A 7 14.32 -24.96 -6.02
N GLY A 8 15.38 -24.43 -5.39
CA GLY A 8 15.38 -24.31 -3.91
C GLY A 8 14.13 -23.57 -3.43
N ALA A 9 13.81 -23.63 -2.14
CA ALA A 9 12.54 -23.11 -1.56
C ALA A 9 12.05 -21.79 -2.18
N GLY A 10 12.97 -20.85 -2.46
CA GLY A 10 12.61 -19.59 -3.10
C GLY A 10 12.24 -19.55 -4.57
N GLY A 11 12.67 -20.53 -5.36
CA GLY A 11 12.16 -20.69 -6.72
C GLY A 11 10.73 -21.24 -6.74
N GLU A 12 10.34 -22.02 -5.73
CA GLU A 12 8.97 -22.52 -5.60
C GLU A 12 8.00 -21.41 -5.21
N SER A 13 8.28 -20.65 -4.15
CA SER A 13 7.46 -19.51 -3.71
C SER A 13 7.27 -18.48 -4.82
N LEU A 14 8.34 -18.15 -5.57
CA LEU A 14 8.25 -17.20 -6.67
C LEU A 14 7.36 -17.72 -7.82
N ALA A 15 7.44 -19.02 -8.14
CA ALA A 15 6.59 -19.62 -9.17
C ALA A 15 5.12 -19.62 -8.74
N GLN A 16 4.82 -19.98 -7.50
CA GLN A 16 3.48 -19.91 -6.92
C GLN A 16 2.95 -18.48 -6.93
N TRP A 17 3.77 -17.50 -6.58
CA TRP A 17 3.39 -16.08 -6.57
C TRP A 17 3.01 -15.58 -7.96
N LYS A 18 3.82 -15.93 -8.98
CA LYS A 18 3.50 -15.59 -10.37
C LYS A 18 2.18 -16.19 -10.82
N LEU A 19 1.94 -17.46 -10.50
CA LEU A 19 0.66 -18.12 -10.79
C LEU A 19 -0.51 -17.43 -10.08
N ALA A 20 -0.35 -17.07 -8.80
CA ALA A 20 -1.35 -16.35 -8.05
C ALA A 20 -1.70 -15.01 -8.71
N LYS A 21 -0.70 -14.24 -9.13
CA LYS A 21 -0.89 -12.97 -9.85
C LYS A 21 -1.60 -13.15 -11.20
N ILE A 22 -1.25 -14.18 -11.95
CA ILE A 22 -1.91 -14.52 -13.23
C ILE A 22 -3.41 -14.78 -13.00
N TYR A 23 -3.77 -15.60 -11.99
CA TYR A 23 -5.17 -15.87 -11.68
C TYR A 23 -5.90 -14.65 -11.12
N ALA A 24 -5.27 -13.84 -10.28
CA ALA A 24 -5.88 -12.62 -9.73
C ALA A 24 -6.20 -11.57 -10.81
N ASN A 25 -5.32 -11.44 -11.81
CA ASN A 25 -5.47 -10.47 -12.89
C ASN A 25 -6.27 -11.00 -14.09
N GLY A 26 -6.30 -12.33 -14.27
CA GLY A 26 -6.82 -12.95 -15.49
C GLY A 26 -5.86 -12.85 -16.68
N ASP A 27 -4.54 -12.87 -16.43
CA ASP A 27 -3.51 -12.66 -17.45
C ASP A 27 -3.32 -13.93 -18.29
N GLY A 28 -4.09 -14.04 -19.39
CA GLY A 28 -4.05 -15.21 -20.28
C GLY A 28 -4.83 -16.43 -19.78
N VAL A 29 -5.49 -16.32 -18.63
CA VAL A 29 -6.44 -17.31 -18.08
C VAL A 29 -7.68 -16.59 -17.53
N PRO A 30 -8.85 -17.24 -17.39
CA PRO A 30 -9.96 -16.64 -16.67
C PRO A 30 -9.56 -16.23 -15.26
N ARG A 31 -9.94 -15.02 -14.83
CA ARG A 31 -9.71 -14.55 -13.46
C ARG A 31 -10.34 -15.53 -12.46
N ASP A 32 -9.54 -15.92 -11.48
CA ASP A 32 -9.91 -16.91 -10.45
C ASP A 32 -9.31 -16.48 -9.10
N ASP A 33 -10.06 -15.64 -8.39
CA ASP A 33 -9.62 -15.08 -7.12
C ASP A 33 -9.45 -16.15 -6.04
N ILE A 34 -10.16 -17.28 -6.12
CA ILE A 34 -10.00 -18.37 -5.15
C ILE A 34 -8.69 -19.12 -5.38
N LYS A 35 -8.33 -19.43 -6.63
CA LYS A 35 -7.01 -20.01 -6.89
C LYS A 35 -5.89 -19.06 -6.51
N ALA A 36 -6.04 -17.77 -6.81
CA ALA A 36 -5.05 -16.77 -6.38
C ALA A 36 -4.90 -16.76 -4.86
N TYR A 37 -6.02 -16.73 -4.13
CA TYR A 37 -6.05 -16.80 -2.66
C TYR A 37 -5.37 -18.06 -2.12
N ASP A 38 -5.63 -19.22 -2.71
CA ASP A 38 -5.04 -20.49 -2.28
C ASP A 38 -3.52 -20.50 -2.49
N TYR A 39 -3.02 -20.03 -3.64
CA TYR A 39 -1.58 -19.92 -3.89
C TYR A 39 -0.91 -18.93 -2.93
N PHE A 40 -1.49 -17.76 -2.71
CA PHE A 40 -0.94 -16.81 -1.73
C PHE A 40 -0.95 -17.39 -0.31
N SER A 41 -2.00 -18.14 0.06
CA SER A 41 -2.10 -18.80 1.36
C SER A 41 -1.01 -19.84 1.56
N GLN A 42 -0.67 -20.62 0.52
CA GLN A 42 0.40 -21.60 0.56
C GLN A 42 1.77 -20.94 0.77
N ILE A 43 2.05 -19.83 0.07
CA ILE A 43 3.29 -19.07 0.23
C ILE A 43 3.46 -18.62 1.69
N VAL A 44 2.41 -18.06 2.29
CA VAL A 44 2.46 -17.57 3.67
C VAL A 44 2.54 -18.73 4.67
N ALA A 45 1.82 -19.83 4.44
CA ALA A 45 1.84 -21.00 5.34
C ALA A 45 3.19 -21.71 5.38
N ASN A 46 3.94 -21.67 4.28
CA ASN A 46 5.27 -22.27 4.18
C ASN A 46 6.40 -21.28 4.53
N TYR A 47 6.05 -20.06 4.94
CA TYR A 47 7.04 -19.06 5.31
C TYR A 47 7.62 -19.37 6.70
N ASP A 48 8.93 -19.58 6.75
CA ASP A 48 9.70 -19.70 7.99
C ASP A 48 10.32 -18.34 8.37
N GLU A 49 9.88 -17.81 9.51
CA GLU A 49 10.37 -16.56 10.07
C GLU A 49 11.81 -16.64 10.61
N ASP A 50 12.32 -17.85 10.85
CA ASP A 50 13.63 -18.05 11.44
C ASP A 50 14.70 -18.48 10.41
N ASP A 51 14.33 -18.69 9.14
CA ASP A 51 15.29 -19.04 8.08
C ASP A 51 16.25 -17.87 7.76
N PRO A 52 17.56 -18.01 8.05
CA PRO A 52 18.56 -16.97 7.80
C PRO A 52 18.89 -16.77 6.31
N ASN A 53 18.56 -17.73 5.43
CA ASN A 53 18.93 -17.72 4.01
C ASN A 53 17.74 -17.42 3.07
N ARG A 54 16.61 -16.97 3.63
CA ARG A 54 15.38 -16.73 2.87
C ARG A 54 15.52 -15.67 1.78
N ARG A 55 15.20 -16.05 0.55
CA ARG A 55 15.18 -15.17 -0.63
C ARG A 55 13.78 -14.64 -0.98
N ASP A 56 12.77 -15.05 -0.22
CA ASP A 56 11.35 -14.90 -0.60
C ASP A 56 10.63 -13.76 0.09
N ARG A 57 11.34 -12.93 0.86
CA ARG A 57 10.70 -11.88 1.68
C ARG A 57 9.76 -10.98 0.88
N ALA A 58 10.17 -10.58 -0.32
CA ALA A 58 9.32 -9.76 -1.19
C ALA A 58 8.07 -10.53 -1.69
N VAL A 59 8.22 -11.83 -1.97
CA VAL A 59 7.13 -12.70 -2.41
C VAL A 59 6.12 -12.90 -1.29
N VAL A 60 6.58 -13.21 -0.09
CA VAL A 60 5.74 -13.41 1.10
C VAL A 60 5.04 -12.12 1.49
N SER A 61 5.76 -10.99 1.49
CA SER A 61 5.20 -9.66 1.72
C SER A 61 4.05 -9.36 0.76
N SER A 62 4.27 -9.58 -0.55
CA SER A 62 3.24 -9.37 -1.57
C SER A 62 2.05 -10.33 -1.41
N ALA A 63 2.30 -11.58 -1.02
CA ALA A 63 1.26 -12.57 -0.75
C ALA A 63 0.40 -12.15 0.45
N LEU A 64 1.01 -11.69 1.54
CA LEU A 64 0.32 -11.16 2.72
C LEU A 64 -0.56 -9.96 2.37
N VAL A 65 -0.05 -8.99 1.60
CA VAL A 65 -0.85 -7.86 1.13
C VAL A 65 -2.04 -8.33 0.28
N SER A 66 -1.82 -9.29 -0.61
CA SER A 66 -2.89 -9.83 -1.46
C SER A 66 -3.96 -10.56 -0.65
N LEU A 67 -3.55 -11.39 0.31
CA LEU A 67 -4.47 -12.05 1.24
C LEU A 67 -5.19 -11.03 2.13
N GLY A 68 -4.51 -9.99 2.60
CA GLY A 68 -5.12 -8.93 3.39
C GLY A 68 -6.24 -8.24 2.60
N ASN A 69 -6.01 -7.94 1.32
CA ASN A 69 -7.03 -7.38 0.43
C ASN A 69 -8.22 -8.34 0.22
N TYR A 70 -7.96 -9.64 0.02
CA TYR A 70 -9.03 -10.63 -0.12
C TYR A 70 -9.82 -10.83 1.18
N ASN A 71 -9.16 -10.82 2.33
CA ASN A 71 -9.84 -10.91 3.62
C ASN A 71 -10.62 -9.63 3.91
N LEU A 72 -10.13 -8.44 3.53
CA LEU A 72 -10.87 -7.20 3.75
C LEU A 72 -12.18 -7.15 2.96
N ASN A 73 -12.15 -7.61 1.70
CA ASN A 73 -13.29 -7.49 0.77
C ASN A 73 -14.15 -8.77 0.68
N GLY A 74 -13.62 -9.91 1.10
CA GLY A 74 -14.16 -11.22 0.74
C GLY A 74 -13.98 -11.57 -0.74
N ILE A 75 -14.33 -12.81 -1.10
CA ILE A 75 -14.35 -13.28 -2.49
C ILE A 75 -15.77 -13.75 -2.83
N ALA A 76 -16.35 -13.15 -3.86
CA ALA A 76 -17.71 -13.46 -4.29
C ALA A 76 -17.89 -14.95 -4.64
N ASN A 77 -19.07 -15.51 -4.34
CA ASN A 77 -19.42 -16.91 -4.61
C ASN A 77 -18.44 -17.93 -3.99
N SER A 78 -17.86 -17.61 -2.84
CA SER A 78 -16.89 -18.47 -2.16
C SER A 78 -17.08 -18.55 -0.64
N LYS A 79 -16.22 -19.35 0.00
CA LYS A 79 -16.12 -19.45 1.47
C LYS A 79 -15.36 -18.30 2.12
N VAL A 80 -14.59 -17.51 1.36
CA VAL A 80 -13.82 -16.38 1.89
C VAL A 80 -14.74 -15.19 2.05
N ARG A 81 -15.18 -14.95 3.28
CA ARG A 81 -16.02 -13.80 3.66
C ARG A 81 -15.14 -12.62 4.09
N PRO A 82 -15.66 -11.38 4.04
CA PRO A 82 -14.97 -10.24 4.64
C PRO A 82 -14.65 -10.50 6.11
N ASP A 83 -13.38 -10.34 6.46
CA ASP A 83 -12.77 -10.44 7.78
C ASP A 83 -11.73 -9.32 7.93
N PRO A 84 -12.17 -8.12 8.33
CA PRO A 84 -11.29 -6.98 8.52
C PRO A 84 -10.20 -7.22 9.57
N GLN A 85 -10.46 -8.02 10.60
CA GLN A 85 -9.49 -8.33 11.65
C GLN A 85 -8.34 -9.18 11.10
N ARG A 86 -8.65 -10.16 10.26
CA ARG A 86 -7.62 -10.95 9.57
C ARG A 86 -6.83 -10.12 8.56
N ALA A 87 -7.51 -9.22 7.84
CA ALA A 87 -6.83 -8.27 6.96
C ALA A 87 -5.86 -7.37 7.73
N LEU A 88 -6.29 -6.84 8.89
CA LEU A 88 -5.46 -6.02 9.78
C LEU A 88 -4.18 -6.74 10.16
N GLN A 89 -4.29 -7.99 10.64
CA GLN A 89 -3.14 -8.80 11.03
C GLN A 89 -2.16 -9.02 9.88
N MET A 90 -2.66 -9.34 8.68
CA MET A 90 -1.83 -9.56 7.49
C MET A 90 -1.09 -8.29 7.06
N PHE A 91 -1.78 -7.15 7.05
CA PHE A 91 -1.14 -5.87 6.72
C PHE A 91 -0.17 -5.43 7.81
N GLN A 92 -0.51 -5.60 9.09
CA GLN A 92 0.40 -5.31 10.21
C GLN A 92 1.70 -6.09 10.06
N PHE A 93 1.60 -7.40 9.86
CA PHE A 93 2.76 -8.25 9.69
C PHE A 93 3.58 -7.86 8.44
N ALA A 94 2.94 -7.59 7.31
CA ALA A 94 3.66 -7.16 6.11
C ALA A 94 4.34 -5.79 6.27
N ALA A 95 3.67 -4.85 6.94
CA ALA A 95 4.16 -3.50 7.17
C ALA A 95 5.33 -3.44 8.16
N THR A 96 5.31 -4.24 9.23
CA THR A 96 6.34 -4.21 10.28
C THR A 96 7.51 -5.13 9.98
N THR A 97 7.26 -6.32 9.42
CA THR A 97 8.30 -7.33 9.16
C THR A 97 9.06 -7.05 7.86
N PHE A 98 8.38 -6.59 6.82
CA PHE A 98 8.98 -6.35 5.50
C PHE A 98 9.05 -4.87 5.11
N GLY A 99 8.37 -3.99 5.84
CA GLY A 99 8.27 -2.60 5.43
C GLY A 99 7.53 -2.45 4.09
N ASP A 100 6.50 -3.26 3.83
CA ASP A 100 5.77 -3.16 2.57
C ASP A 100 4.96 -1.87 2.49
N ALA A 101 5.22 -1.03 1.48
CA ALA A 101 4.53 0.25 1.33
C ALA A 101 3.03 0.09 1.05
N ASN A 102 2.61 -0.99 0.35
CA ASN A 102 1.19 -1.24 0.12
C ASN A 102 0.50 -1.66 1.42
N ALA A 103 1.17 -2.48 2.25
CA ALA A 103 0.63 -2.85 3.57
C ALA A 103 0.49 -1.64 4.48
N GLN A 104 1.51 -0.77 4.50
CA GLN A 104 1.50 0.49 5.26
C GLN A 104 0.35 1.40 4.78
N TYR A 105 0.17 1.55 3.47
CA TYR A 105 -0.96 2.28 2.91
C TYR A 105 -2.32 1.69 3.32
N ASN A 106 -2.49 0.37 3.22
CA ASN A 106 -3.74 -0.30 3.59
C ASN A 106 -4.05 -0.18 5.09
N LEU A 107 -3.04 -0.29 5.98
CA LEU A 107 -3.22 -0.04 7.41
C LEU A 107 -3.71 1.38 7.68
N ALA A 108 -3.14 2.36 6.98
CA ALA A 108 -3.62 3.72 7.13
C ALA A 108 -5.09 3.86 6.74
N GLN A 109 -5.51 3.27 5.62
CA GLN A 109 -6.92 3.29 5.23
C GLN A 109 -7.82 2.63 6.28
N MET A 110 -7.40 1.49 6.84
CA MET A 110 -8.16 0.83 7.90
C MET A 110 -8.34 1.73 9.14
N HIS A 111 -7.30 2.46 9.54
CA HIS A 111 -7.40 3.45 10.63
C HIS A 111 -8.21 4.70 10.26
N LEU A 112 -8.28 5.11 8.99
CA LEU A 112 -9.13 6.22 8.57
C LEU A 112 -10.61 5.85 8.54
N ASP A 113 -10.91 4.62 8.12
CA ASP A 113 -12.26 4.11 7.87
C ASP A 113 -12.86 3.38 9.08
N GLY A 114 -12.01 2.90 9.99
CA GLY A 114 -12.42 2.10 11.15
C GLY A 114 -12.69 0.63 10.80
N ALA A 115 -12.03 0.12 9.76
CA ALA A 115 -12.23 -1.26 9.29
C ALA A 115 -11.41 -2.22 10.15
N GLY A 116 -12.07 -2.99 11.02
CA GLY A 116 -11.41 -3.96 11.89
C GLY A 116 -10.55 -3.39 13.02
N VAL A 117 -10.47 -2.05 13.11
CA VAL A 117 -9.73 -1.29 14.10
C VAL A 117 -10.47 0.03 14.38
N ASP A 118 -10.25 0.64 15.53
CA ASP A 118 -10.81 1.97 15.83
C ASP A 118 -10.22 3.03 14.90
N LYS A 119 -11.03 4.06 14.62
CA LYS A 119 -10.59 5.21 13.83
C LYS A 119 -9.51 5.99 14.58
N ASP A 120 -8.36 6.16 13.94
CA ASP A 120 -7.25 6.95 14.45
C ASP A 120 -6.51 7.63 13.29
N GLY A 121 -6.81 8.90 13.07
CA GLY A 121 -6.20 9.70 12.01
C GLY A 121 -4.70 9.92 12.25
N ARG A 122 -4.23 9.88 13.50
CA ARG A 122 -2.80 10.05 13.82
C ARG A 122 -2.01 8.79 13.48
N GLU A 123 -2.55 7.61 13.79
CA GLU A 123 -1.97 6.34 13.37
C GLU A 123 -1.99 6.19 11.85
N ALA A 124 -3.10 6.58 11.20
CA ALA A 124 -3.16 6.60 9.75
C ALA A 124 -2.05 7.49 9.12
N ILE A 125 -1.80 8.67 9.67
CA ILE A 125 -0.73 9.56 9.20
C ILE A 125 0.65 8.93 9.39
N ARG A 126 0.89 8.21 10.49
CA ARG A 126 2.17 7.49 10.70
C ARG A 126 2.39 6.47 9.60
N TRP A 127 1.39 5.63 9.33
CA TRP A 127 1.48 4.62 8.29
C TRP A 127 1.59 5.21 6.88
N LEU A 128 0.83 6.26 6.59
CA LEU A 128 0.92 6.99 5.32
C LEU A 128 2.30 7.59 5.11
N PHE A 129 2.90 8.18 6.15
CA PHE A 129 4.23 8.74 6.05
C PHE A 129 5.27 7.67 5.69
N LEU A 130 5.22 6.50 6.32
CA LEU A 130 6.14 5.39 6.01
C LEU A 130 6.00 4.88 4.57
N ALA A 131 4.77 4.82 4.04
CA ALA A 131 4.53 4.44 2.66
C ALA A 131 4.94 5.54 1.67
N ALA A 132 4.61 6.80 1.97
CA ALA A 132 4.90 7.97 1.15
C ALA A 132 6.42 8.23 1.04
N ASP A 133 7.17 8.04 2.13
CA ASP A 133 8.64 8.18 2.13
C ASP A 133 9.33 7.17 1.19
N LYS A 134 8.67 6.04 0.92
CA LYS A 134 9.10 5.04 -0.08
C LYS A 134 8.62 5.34 -1.50
N GLY A 135 7.97 6.48 -1.73
CA GLY A 135 7.43 6.88 -3.03
C GLY A 135 6.11 6.19 -3.41
N HIS A 136 5.32 5.72 -2.43
CA HIS A 136 4.02 5.13 -2.72
C HIS A 136 3.01 6.23 -3.11
N LEU A 137 2.76 6.36 -4.42
CA LEU A 137 1.97 7.43 -5.04
C LEU A 137 0.62 7.72 -4.32
N GLN A 138 -0.17 6.68 -4.06
CA GLN A 138 -1.48 6.86 -3.40
C GLN A 138 -1.34 7.26 -1.93
N ALA A 139 -0.22 6.91 -1.28
CA ALA A 139 0.05 7.29 0.10
C ALA A 139 0.51 8.74 0.17
N GLU A 140 1.36 9.20 -0.75
CA GLU A 140 1.73 10.61 -0.89
C GLU A 140 0.49 11.49 -1.09
N ALA A 141 -0.41 11.09 -2.00
CA ALA A 141 -1.65 11.80 -2.28
C ALA A 141 -2.58 11.86 -1.04
N LEU A 142 -2.81 10.72 -0.38
CA LEU A 142 -3.71 10.64 0.76
C LEU A 142 -3.12 11.33 2.01
N LEU A 143 -1.81 11.24 2.22
CA LEU A 143 -1.10 11.98 3.25
C LEU A 143 -1.23 13.48 3.03
N GLY A 144 -0.94 13.92 1.79
CA GLY A 144 -1.03 15.32 1.40
C GLY A 144 -2.43 15.87 1.61
N GLN A 145 -3.46 15.14 1.18
CA GLN A 145 -4.85 15.52 1.41
C GLN A 145 -5.20 15.62 2.90
N THR A 146 -4.85 14.59 3.68
CA THR A 146 -5.17 14.51 5.11
C THR A 146 -4.50 15.65 5.88
N LEU A 147 -3.24 15.96 5.58
CA LEU A 147 -2.53 17.07 6.20
C LEU A 147 -3.05 18.43 5.73
N PHE A 148 -3.43 18.55 4.46
CA PHE A 148 -3.91 19.83 3.92
C PHE A 148 -5.29 20.22 4.47
N MET A 149 -6.21 19.25 4.54
CA MET A 149 -7.58 19.48 5.00
C MET A 149 -7.70 19.38 6.53
N GLY A 150 -6.84 18.58 7.17
CA GLY A 150 -7.03 18.14 8.55
C GLY A 150 -8.21 17.17 8.71
N ARG A 151 -8.38 16.66 9.93
CA ARG A 151 -9.49 15.82 10.38
C ARG A 151 -9.87 16.23 11.81
N GLU A 152 -10.94 15.64 12.34
CA GLU A 152 -11.40 15.90 13.71
C GLU A 152 -10.29 15.77 14.77
N ASP A 153 -9.45 14.75 14.64
CA ASP A 153 -8.35 14.42 15.56
C ASP A 153 -6.95 14.87 15.07
N VAL A 154 -6.89 15.50 13.89
CA VAL A 154 -5.67 15.94 13.21
C VAL A 154 -5.81 17.38 12.77
N ARG A 155 -5.03 18.28 13.37
CA ARG A 155 -4.95 19.66 12.91
C ARG A 155 -4.33 19.74 11.50
N PRO A 156 -4.87 20.59 10.61
CA PRO A 156 -4.26 20.82 9.30
C PRO A 156 -2.81 21.31 9.42
N ARG A 157 -1.96 20.81 8.53
CA ARG A 157 -0.59 21.24 8.24
C ARG A 157 -0.48 21.52 6.74
N ARG A 158 -1.10 22.62 6.31
CA ARG A 158 -1.38 22.93 4.89
C ARG A 158 -0.13 22.92 4.01
N ALA A 159 0.93 23.63 4.40
CA ALA A 159 2.19 23.63 3.65
C ALA A 159 2.80 22.22 3.49
N LEU A 160 2.84 21.43 4.57
CA LEU A 160 3.34 20.05 4.51
C LEU A 160 2.43 19.14 3.66
N GLY A 161 1.11 19.32 3.77
CA GLY A 161 0.16 18.60 2.93
C GLY A 161 0.35 18.92 1.46
N LEU A 162 0.50 20.20 1.13
CA LEU A 162 0.73 20.65 -0.25
C LEU A 162 2.05 20.12 -0.81
N MET A 163 3.12 20.06 -0.01
CA MET A 163 4.38 19.45 -0.41
C MET A 163 4.21 17.97 -0.81
N TRP A 164 3.51 17.16 -0.01
CA TRP A 164 3.22 15.76 -0.37
C TRP A 164 2.34 15.63 -1.61
N LEU A 165 1.38 16.54 -1.81
CA LEU A 165 0.58 16.59 -3.03
C LEU A 165 1.40 16.94 -4.26
N THR A 166 2.40 17.81 -4.14
CA THR A 166 3.34 18.10 -5.22
C THR A 166 4.12 16.86 -5.63
N LEU A 167 4.69 16.11 -4.67
CA LEU A 167 5.38 14.84 -4.97
C LEU A 167 4.47 13.84 -5.67
N ALA A 168 3.26 13.63 -5.14
CA ALA A 168 2.29 12.72 -5.75
C ALA A 168 1.94 13.16 -7.18
N ARG A 169 1.79 14.47 -7.41
CA ARG A 169 1.51 15.02 -8.74
C ARG A 169 2.67 14.81 -9.71
N GLU A 170 3.91 14.99 -9.26
CA GLU A 170 5.11 14.80 -10.07
C GLU A 170 5.31 13.32 -10.43
N ALA A 171 4.99 12.41 -9.50
CA ALA A 171 5.05 10.96 -9.72
C ALA A 171 3.89 10.42 -10.57
N ALA A 172 2.80 11.18 -10.74
CA ALA A 172 1.65 10.82 -11.57
C ALA A 172 1.94 10.97 -13.08
N ILE A 173 2.51 9.92 -13.69
CA ILE A 173 2.94 9.90 -15.09
C ILE A 173 1.76 9.61 -16.05
N ASP A 174 0.76 8.82 -15.64
CA ASP A 174 -0.40 8.49 -16.47
C ASP A 174 -1.56 9.44 -16.14
N SER A 175 -1.67 10.52 -16.93
CA SER A 175 -2.68 11.56 -16.69
C SER A 175 -4.13 11.07 -16.71
N LYS A 176 -4.42 9.92 -17.34
CA LYS A 176 -5.77 9.35 -17.34
C LYS A 176 -6.03 8.54 -16.08
N LYS A 177 -5.08 7.67 -15.69
CA LYS A 177 -5.22 6.84 -14.48
C LYS A 177 -5.10 7.66 -13.20
N ASP A 178 -4.21 8.65 -13.21
CA ASP A 178 -3.86 9.44 -12.03
C ASP A 178 -4.61 10.77 -11.96
N LYS A 179 -5.65 10.94 -12.81
CA LYS A 179 -6.47 12.16 -12.85
C LYS A 179 -6.98 12.59 -11.47
N GLY A 180 -7.35 11.64 -10.62
CA GLY A 180 -7.79 11.94 -9.26
C GLY A 180 -6.73 12.64 -8.40
N ILE A 181 -5.46 12.24 -8.54
CA ILE A 181 -4.32 12.85 -7.83
C ILE A 181 -4.05 14.24 -8.40
N ILE A 182 -4.09 14.37 -9.73
CA ILE A 182 -3.91 15.66 -10.42
C ILE A 182 -4.96 16.67 -9.99
N ASP A 183 -6.24 16.29 -10.07
CA ASP A 183 -7.36 17.15 -9.69
C ASP A 183 -7.31 17.51 -8.18
N LEU A 184 -6.77 16.63 -7.34
CA LEU A 184 -6.62 16.86 -5.91
C LEU A 184 -5.51 17.88 -5.61
N TYR A 185 -4.37 17.77 -6.30
CA TYR A 185 -3.30 18.77 -6.24
C TYR A 185 -3.79 20.14 -6.72
N ASP A 186 -4.46 20.21 -7.87
CA ASP A 186 -4.94 21.47 -8.45
C ASP A 186 -5.89 22.21 -7.50
N LYS A 187 -6.81 21.48 -6.85
CA LYS A 187 -7.71 22.02 -5.83
C LYS A 187 -6.96 22.53 -4.59
N ALA A 188 -5.95 21.80 -4.15
CA ALA A 188 -5.15 22.18 -2.99
C ALA A 188 -4.36 23.48 -3.28
N VAL A 189 -3.67 23.55 -4.43
CA VAL A 189 -2.93 24.75 -4.84
C VAL A 189 -3.85 25.96 -4.99
N ALA A 190 -5.02 25.79 -5.62
CA ALA A 190 -5.98 26.88 -5.84
C ALA A 190 -6.56 27.45 -4.53
N SER A 191 -6.64 26.62 -3.48
CA SER A 191 -7.16 27.04 -2.17
C SER A 191 -6.08 27.43 -1.15
N ALA A 192 -4.80 27.16 -1.44
CA ALA A 192 -3.68 27.56 -0.59
C ALA A 192 -3.47 29.09 -0.64
N ASN A 193 -3.00 29.66 0.46
CA ASN A 193 -2.50 31.04 0.45
C ASN A 193 -1.03 31.08 -0.01
N ASP A 194 -0.47 32.27 -0.24
CA ASP A 194 0.92 32.41 -0.71
C ASP A 194 1.94 31.85 0.28
N GLY A 195 1.70 32.00 1.59
CA GLY A 195 2.58 31.47 2.63
C GLY A 195 2.63 29.94 2.62
N ASP A 196 1.46 29.29 2.57
CA ASP A 196 1.34 27.83 2.45
C ASP A 196 2.12 27.30 1.22
N ARG A 197 2.04 28.02 0.09
CA ARG A 197 2.77 27.66 -1.15
C ARG A 197 4.28 27.83 -1.01
N GLN A 198 4.73 28.94 -0.43
CA GLN A 198 6.16 29.20 -0.21
C GLN A 198 6.78 28.18 0.73
N ASP A 199 6.12 27.90 1.86
CA ASP A 199 6.57 26.92 2.83
C ASP A 199 6.58 25.50 2.25
N ALA A 200 5.58 25.15 1.43
CA ALA A 200 5.54 23.86 0.75
C ALA A 200 6.74 23.64 -0.18
N LEU A 201 7.17 24.68 -0.91
CA LEU A 201 8.37 24.62 -1.75
C LEU A 201 9.64 24.43 -0.91
N ALA A 202 9.76 25.14 0.21
CA ALA A 202 10.89 24.97 1.13
C ALA A 202 10.96 23.55 1.70
N TYR A 203 9.82 22.97 2.07
CA TYR A 203 9.74 21.57 2.52
C TYR A 203 10.09 20.58 1.40
N LEU A 204 9.65 20.84 0.17
CA LEU A 204 9.94 19.98 -0.97
C LEU A 204 11.44 19.94 -1.25
N GLU A 205 12.11 21.10 -1.25
CA GLU A 205 13.56 21.18 -1.44
C GLU A 205 14.34 20.41 -0.36
N ASP A 206 13.97 20.57 0.91
CA ASP A 206 14.61 19.86 2.01
C ASP A 206 14.35 18.34 1.94
N HIS A 207 13.14 17.92 1.59
CA HIS A 207 12.80 16.51 1.41
C HIS A 207 13.61 15.87 0.27
N LEU A 208 13.71 16.53 -0.89
CA LEU A 208 14.49 16.03 -2.03
C LEU A 208 15.99 15.97 -1.72
N LYS A 209 16.53 16.90 -0.92
CA LYS A 209 17.93 16.85 -0.47
C LYS A 209 18.23 15.66 0.44
N ARG A 210 17.26 15.20 1.24
CA ARG A 210 17.44 14.05 2.15
C ARG A 210 17.31 12.70 1.45
N ARG A 211 16.67 12.64 0.28
CA ARG A 211 16.47 11.41 -0.50
C ARG A 211 17.61 11.10 -1.49
N ASN A 212 18.50 12.06 -1.75
CA ASN A 212 19.69 11.91 -2.59
C ASN A 212 20.93 11.61 -1.74
#